data_AF-A0A819Y7U2-F1
#
_entry.id   AF-A0A819Y7U2-F1
#
_cell.length_a   1.000
_cell.length_b   1.000
_cell.length_c   1.000
_cell.angle_alpha   90.00
_cell.angle_beta   90.00
_cell.angle_gamma   90.00
#
_symmetry.space_group_name_H-M   'P 1'
#
loop_
_entity.id
_entity.type
_entity.pdbx_description
1 polymer ?
#
loop_
_entity_poly.entity_id
_entity_poly.type
_entity_poly.pdbx_seq_one_letter_code
_entity_poly.pdbx_strand_id
1 'polypeptide(L)'
;MASAYEHLAHDWSRFADIVEESRDTFSQLQGYEIMPLVSLETATDPLIPYVPEIAHMVDAVRRNLIEPKDGLTNDESASIMLYSMQWIPKECSFYHALNKTLRDINREKLILPWLLYLRLFMTALAKIPLTSGEQVYRGIKKDLRQYYRIEFEVISTLDTGHALYTIQLKEIQNRFPHAPPILPAHVTTTAKKTCHINEKMEPALQASTMQKEESQKQEHSSDLEKKVQKLTDADVQRIIDESLVRKQCTELDMSWNKITDYGVSLIAKALKKNQTLLTLDLKGNDIDEIGAEYFADVLRHNKTLTTLNLGGDLFFGYNSIGDTGVKYIADALQQNQTLTTLDIGSNQIGDIGAEYVANALKENTTLISLNVFENQISEIGAEHLGHALKQNSTLKTLNRAINKIGIVGAQHLGDALQQNKKLAVLNLEHNQIKDVGAQHLAGALRQNSALTTLDLRQNEISDSAVEHFAVALLHNITLSTLHLQSNKIHDKGAQYFADVLGHNRAIKVLSLGGRHYLKGNAIGDAGAQYFADVLQHNKTLTTLDLGFNEISNIGGHLLVNVLLQNKISAFGTLKWTDIWRICWGYSEESVIKFSVANRQ
;
A
#
# COMPACT_ATOMS: atom_id res chain seq x y z
N MET A 1 -0.61 9.02 -27.27
CA MET A 1 -1.45 9.84 -28.18
C MET A 1 -2.10 11.02 -27.47
N ALA A 2 -2.74 10.84 -26.31
CA ALA A 2 -3.30 11.95 -25.51
C ALA A 2 -2.25 12.99 -25.07
N SER A 3 -1.01 12.57 -24.77
CA SER A 3 0.09 13.48 -24.41
C SER A 3 0.54 14.41 -25.56
N ALA A 4 0.35 14.02 -26.82
CA ALA A 4 0.69 14.87 -27.97
C ALA A 4 -0.24 16.09 -28.11
N TYR A 5 -1.35 16.11 -27.35
CA TYR A 5 -2.38 17.14 -27.38
C TYR A 5 -2.54 17.85 -26.02
N GLU A 6 -1.61 17.64 -25.07
CA GLU A 6 -1.58 18.25 -23.72
C GLU A 6 -1.71 19.79 -23.75
N HIS A 7 -1.20 20.45 -24.79
CA HIS A 7 -1.20 21.91 -24.90
C HIS A 7 -2.55 22.54 -25.28
N LEU A 8 -3.59 21.75 -25.55
CA LEU A 8 -4.86 22.22 -26.13
C LEU A 8 -6.06 22.22 -25.16
N ALA A 9 -5.90 21.72 -23.92
CA ALA A 9 -6.97 21.70 -22.92
C ALA A 9 -6.75 22.77 -21.84
N HIS A 10 -7.77 23.60 -21.59
CA HIS A 10 -7.71 24.68 -20.59
C HIS A 10 -7.57 24.21 -19.13
N ASP A 11 -7.64 22.92 -18.89
CA ASP A 11 -7.46 22.28 -17.60
C ASP A 11 -6.31 21.28 -17.75
N TRP A 12 -5.09 21.75 -17.47
CA TRP A 12 -3.83 21.07 -17.73
C TRP A 12 -3.80 19.67 -17.10
N SER A 13 -4.51 19.49 -15.98
CA SER A 13 -4.68 18.21 -15.27
C SER A 13 -5.23 17.06 -16.15
N ARG A 14 -6.16 17.32 -17.06
CA ARG A 14 -6.90 16.22 -17.73
C ARG A 14 -6.11 15.46 -18.80
N PHE A 15 -5.04 16.07 -19.30
CA PHE A 15 -4.12 15.39 -20.21
C PHE A 15 -2.73 15.25 -19.59
N ALA A 16 -2.36 16.10 -18.61
CA ALA A 16 -1.08 16.09 -17.91
C ALA A 16 -1.04 15.25 -16.62
N ASP A 17 -2.14 14.60 -16.20
CA ASP A 17 -2.13 13.53 -15.17
C ASP A 17 -1.31 12.27 -15.60
N ILE A 18 -0.49 12.39 -16.65
CA ILE A 18 0.50 11.43 -17.15
C ILE A 18 1.92 11.80 -16.69
N VAL A 19 2.14 12.96 -16.06
CA VAL A 19 3.49 13.45 -15.78
C VAL A 19 3.68 13.77 -14.30
N GLU A 20 4.01 12.73 -13.52
CA GLU A 20 5.23 12.67 -12.67
C GLU A 20 5.30 11.42 -11.77
N GLU A 21 4.21 10.66 -11.58
CA GLU A 21 4.21 9.43 -10.76
C GLU A 21 4.04 8.09 -11.50
N SER A 22 3.88 8.07 -12.82
CA SER A 22 4.00 6.82 -13.58
C SER A 22 4.19 7.12 -15.07
N ARG A 23 5.46 7.23 -15.47
CA ARG A 23 5.86 6.89 -16.85
C ARG A 23 5.98 5.37 -17.02
N ASP A 24 5.13 4.60 -16.34
CA ASP A 24 4.84 3.25 -16.78
C ASP A 24 4.18 3.40 -18.13
N THR A 25 4.93 3.08 -19.18
CA THR A 25 4.39 3.06 -20.53
C THR A 25 3.30 2.00 -20.54
N PHE A 26 2.04 2.42 -20.38
CA PHE A 26 0.89 1.55 -20.59
C PHE A 26 1.13 0.83 -21.92
N SER A 27 1.12 -0.52 -21.90
CA SER A 27 1.22 -1.31 -23.11
C SER A 27 0.25 -0.74 -24.13
N GLN A 28 0.70 -0.60 -25.39
CA GLN A 28 -0.14 0.01 -26.43
C GLN A 28 -1.49 -0.71 -26.42
N LEU A 29 -2.57 0.07 -26.29
CA LEU A 29 -3.92 -0.46 -26.48
C LEU A 29 -3.93 -1.11 -27.87
N GLN A 30 -4.27 -2.39 -27.93
CA GLN A 30 -4.36 -3.15 -29.16
C GLN A 30 -5.76 -3.78 -29.25
N GLY A 31 -6.25 -3.92 -30.48
CA GLY A 31 -7.53 -4.55 -30.76
C GLY A 31 -8.67 -3.56 -31.03
N TYR A 32 -8.52 -2.26 -30.74
CA TYR A 32 -9.49 -1.27 -31.22
C TYR A 32 -9.32 -1.00 -32.73
N GLU A 33 -8.11 -1.19 -33.27
CA GLU A 33 -7.78 -0.93 -34.67
C GLU A 33 -8.57 -1.81 -35.64
N ILE A 34 -8.94 -3.02 -35.20
CA ILE A 34 -9.72 -3.99 -35.97
C ILE A 34 -11.23 -3.83 -35.77
N MET A 35 -11.68 -2.95 -34.87
CA MET A 35 -13.10 -2.68 -34.64
C MET A 35 -13.67 -1.81 -35.77
N PRO A 36 -14.96 -2.00 -36.13
CA PRO A 36 -15.63 -1.14 -37.10
C PRO A 36 -15.79 0.28 -36.55
N LEU A 37 -15.73 1.28 -37.43
CA LEU A 37 -16.18 2.64 -37.11
C LEU A 37 -17.70 2.66 -37.05
N VAL A 38 -18.25 3.10 -35.92
CA VAL A 38 -19.68 3.13 -35.64
C VAL A 38 -20.09 4.49 -35.06
N SER A 39 -21.39 4.76 -34.93
CA SER A 39 -21.87 6.01 -34.32
C SER A 39 -21.49 6.10 -32.85
N LEU A 40 -21.55 7.29 -32.25
CA LEU A 40 -21.24 7.48 -30.83
C LEU A 40 -22.15 6.62 -29.93
N GLU A 41 -23.45 6.53 -30.24
CA GLU A 41 -24.39 5.67 -29.51
C GLU A 41 -23.94 4.22 -29.55
N THR A 42 -23.73 3.68 -30.75
CA THR A 42 -23.31 2.29 -30.93
C THR A 42 -21.97 2.01 -30.25
N ALA A 43 -21.07 3.01 -30.24
CA ALA A 43 -19.78 2.91 -29.58
C ALA A 43 -19.85 2.93 -28.05
N THR A 44 -20.92 3.50 -27.48
CA THR A 44 -21.12 3.70 -26.04
C THR A 44 -22.15 2.74 -25.43
N ASP A 45 -22.99 2.09 -26.23
CA ASP A 45 -23.95 1.07 -25.78
C ASP A 45 -23.33 -0.03 -24.89
N PRO A 46 -22.15 -0.60 -25.22
CA PRO A 46 -21.52 -1.62 -24.37
C PRO A 46 -21.05 -1.09 -23.02
N LEU A 47 -20.96 0.24 -22.87
CA LEU A 47 -20.46 0.91 -21.67
C LEU A 47 -21.56 1.23 -20.66
N ILE A 48 -22.85 1.09 -21.00
CA ILE A 48 -23.98 1.35 -20.11
C ILE A 48 -23.86 0.61 -18.76
N PRO A 49 -23.44 -0.67 -18.68
CA PRO A 49 -23.27 -1.35 -17.39
C PRO A 49 -22.15 -0.77 -16.51
N TYR A 50 -21.20 -0.06 -17.12
CA TYR A 50 -20.01 0.49 -16.45
C TYR A 50 -20.15 1.98 -16.15
N VAL A 51 -20.93 2.69 -16.98
CA VAL A 51 -21.25 4.10 -16.85
C VAL A 51 -22.77 4.24 -17.04
N PRO A 52 -23.56 4.04 -15.97
CA PRO A 52 -25.01 4.04 -16.04
C PRO A 52 -25.63 5.29 -16.68
N GLU A 53 -25.01 6.45 -16.50
CA GLU A 53 -25.49 7.73 -17.00
C GLU A 53 -25.03 8.04 -18.43
N ILE A 54 -24.31 7.13 -19.10
CA ILE A 54 -23.67 7.38 -20.39
C ILE A 54 -24.67 7.80 -21.49
N ALA A 55 -25.86 7.23 -21.50
CA ALA A 55 -26.90 7.59 -22.48
C ALA A 55 -27.31 9.06 -22.34
N HIS A 56 -27.44 9.54 -21.10
CA HIS A 56 -27.74 10.95 -20.82
C HIS A 56 -26.54 11.85 -21.14
N MET A 57 -25.31 11.37 -20.91
CA MET A 57 -24.09 12.10 -21.27
C MET A 57 -23.96 12.27 -22.80
N VAL A 58 -24.22 11.22 -23.57
CA VAL A 58 -24.18 11.22 -25.04
C VAL A 58 -25.24 12.15 -25.62
N ASP A 59 -26.48 12.11 -25.11
CA ASP A 59 -27.57 12.99 -25.53
C ASP A 59 -27.26 14.47 -25.23
N ALA A 60 -26.72 14.75 -24.04
CA ALA A 60 -26.32 16.10 -23.65
C ALA A 60 -25.15 16.63 -24.51
N VAL A 61 -24.17 15.79 -24.86
CA VAL A 61 -23.10 16.15 -25.81
C VAL A 61 -23.70 16.48 -27.17
N ARG A 62 -24.55 15.60 -27.73
CA ARG A 62 -25.12 15.77 -29.07
C ARG A 62 -25.95 17.04 -29.22
N ARG A 63 -26.77 17.37 -28.23
CA ARG A 63 -27.60 18.59 -28.26
C ARG A 63 -26.80 19.88 -28.25
N ASN A 64 -25.54 19.83 -27.82
CA ASN A 64 -24.69 21.01 -27.65
C ASN A 64 -23.56 21.09 -28.67
N LEU A 65 -23.44 20.12 -29.58
CA LEU A 65 -22.49 20.14 -30.68
C LEU A 65 -22.75 21.30 -31.65
N ILE A 66 -21.66 21.86 -32.15
CA ILE A 66 -21.63 22.76 -33.29
C ILE A 66 -21.05 21.97 -34.47
N GLU A 67 -21.60 22.16 -35.67
CA GLU A 67 -21.16 21.43 -36.86
C GLU A 67 -19.64 21.59 -37.08
N PRO A 68 -18.88 20.48 -37.13
CA PRO A 68 -17.42 20.50 -37.20
C PRO A 68 -16.94 21.04 -38.56
N LYS A 69 -16.09 22.07 -38.56
CA LYS A 69 -15.53 22.71 -39.77
C LYS A 69 -14.17 22.14 -40.19
N ASP A 70 -13.74 21.08 -39.53
CA ASP A 70 -12.37 20.56 -39.49
C ASP A 70 -12.25 19.15 -40.08
N GLY A 71 -13.25 18.73 -40.88
CA GLY A 71 -13.27 17.43 -41.54
C GLY A 71 -13.62 16.24 -40.65
N LEU A 72 -13.95 16.49 -39.38
CA LEU A 72 -14.53 15.48 -38.48
C LEU A 72 -16.02 15.29 -38.79
N THR A 73 -16.51 14.09 -38.53
CA THR A 73 -17.95 13.83 -38.44
C THR A 73 -18.50 14.32 -37.10
N ASN A 74 -19.82 14.50 -37.00
CA ASN A 74 -20.47 14.86 -35.74
C ASN A 74 -20.16 13.86 -34.63
N ASP A 75 -20.11 12.55 -34.92
CA ASP A 75 -19.81 11.51 -33.92
C ASP A 75 -18.35 11.51 -33.46
N GLU A 76 -17.42 11.79 -34.37
CA GLU A 76 -16.01 11.98 -34.02
C GLU A 76 -15.81 13.19 -33.10
N SER A 77 -16.44 14.32 -33.42
CA SER A 77 -16.42 15.52 -32.57
C SER A 77 -17.08 15.26 -31.21
N ALA A 78 -18.22 14.57 -31.20
CA ALA A 78 -18.95 14.18 -30.00
C ALA A 78 -18.13 13.26 -29.09
N SER A 79 -17.38 12.31 -29.65
CA SER A 79 -16.52 11.41 -28.87
C SER A 79 -15.44 12.19 -28.11
N ILE A 80 -14.83 13.20 -28.74
CA ILE A 80 -13.83 14.05 -28.08
C ILE A 80 -14.46 14.86 -26.94
N MET A 81 -15.67 15.39 -27.17
CA MET A 81 -16.40 16.15 -26.17
C MET A 81 -16.84 15.28 -24.98
N LEU A 82 -17.31 14.05 -25.22
CA LEU A 82 -17.72 13.13 -24.17
C LEU A 82 -16.56 12.81 -23.21
N TYR A 83 -15.36 12.58 -23.76
CA TYR A 83 -14.14 12.41 -22.96
C TYR A 83 -13.73 13.69 -22.22
N SER A 84 -13.86 14.85 -22.84
CA SER A 84 -13.35 16.12 -22.29
C SER A 84 -14.35 16.92 -21.46
N MET A 85 -15.60 16.45 -21.26
CA MET A 85 -16.58 17.12 -20.39
C MET A 85 -16.39 16.78 -18.90
N GLN A 86 -16.54 17.78 -18.04
CA GLN A 86 -16.50 17.65 -16.57
C GLN A 86 -17.92 17.43 -16.04
N TRP A 87 -18.25 16.20 -15.71
CA TRP A 87 -19.53 15.82 -15.11
C TRP A 87 -19.46 15.93 -13.59
N ILE A 88 -20.58 16.27 -12.93
CA ILE A 88 -20.64 16.44 -11.47
C ILE A 88 -21.50 15.32 -10.87
N PRO A 89 -20.97 14.55 -9.90
CA PRO A 89 -19.65 14.69 -9.25
C PRO A 89 -18.48 14.18 -10.13
N LYS A 90 -17.25 14.70 -9.91
CA LYS A 90 -16.09 14.53 -10.82
C LYS A 90 -15.71 13.06 -11.02
N GLU A 91 -15.93 12.25 -9.99
CA GLU A 91 -15.67 10.82 -9.89
C GLU A 91 -16.55 10.00 -10.85
N CYS A 92 -17.66 10.59 -11.32
CA CYS A 92 -18.59 10.00 -12.29
C CYS A 92 -18.37 10.52 -13.71
N SER A 93 -17.28 11.27 -13.97
CA SER A 93 -16.97 11.72 -15.33
C SER A 93 -16.55 10.56 -16.23
N PHE A 94 -16.92 10.65 -17.52
CA PHE A 94 -16.59 9.63 -18.51
C PHE A 94 -15.07 9.43 -18.65
N TYR A 95 -14.31 10.54 -18.55
CA TYR A 95 -12.86 10.55 -18.42
C TYR A 95 -12.38 9.67 -17.25
N HIS A 96 -12.95 9.84 -16.06
CA HIS A 96 -12.53 9.12 -14.87
C HIS A 96 -12.90 7.64 -14.98
N ALA A 97 -14.06 7.30 -15.53
CA ALA A 97 -14.45 5.91 -15.80
C ALA A 97 -13.51 5.21 -16.79
N LEU A 98 -13.14 5.88 -17.89
CA LEU A 98 -12.18 5.34 -18.85
C LEU A 98 -10.78 5.22 -18.24
N ASN A 99 -10.28 6.25 -17.56
CA ASN A 99 -8.96 6.21 -16.95
C ASN A 99 -8.86 5.22 -15.80
N LYS A 100 -9.93 5.06 -15.00
CA LYS A 100 -10.02 4.00 -14.01
C LYS A 100 -9.95 2.63 -14.67
N THR A 101 -10.67 2.42 -15.78
CA THR A 101 -10.60 1.18 -16.57
C THR A 101 -9.19 0.93 -17.11
N LEU A 102 -8.53 1.96 -17.64
CA LEU A 102 -7.17 1.86 -18.19
C LEU A 102 -6.10 1.62 -17.11
N ARG A 103 -6.31 2.14 -15.91
CA ARG A 103 -5.43 1.98 -14.74
C ARG A 103 -5.78 0.75 -13.89
N ASP A 104 -6.88 0.06 -14.18
CA ASP A 104 -7.30 -1.14 -13.45
C ASP A 104 -6.37 -2.32 -13.76
N ILE A 105 -6.08 -3.12 -12.73
CA ILE A 105 -5.22 -4.30 -12.87
C ILE A 105 -5.84 -5.39 -13.77
N ASN A 106 -7.16 -5.34 -14.00
CA ASN A 106 -7.92 -6.19 -14.92
C ASN A 106 -8.28 -5.47 -16.22
N ARG A 107 -7.58 -4.38 -16.60
CA ARG A 107 -7.91 -3.56 -17.78
C ARG A 107 -8.18 -4.37 -19.03
N GLU A 108 -7.45 -5.45 -19.30
CA GLU A 108 -7.64 -6.26 -20.52
C GLU A 108 -9.02 -6.89 -20.64
N LYS A 109 -9.68 -7.22 -19.52
CA LYS A 109 -11.07 -7.70 -19.52
C LYS A 109 -12.07 -6.56 -19.52
N LEU A 110 -11.74 -5.47 -18.84
CA LEU A 110 -12.62 -4.32 -18.66
C LEU A 110 -12.59 -3.36 -19.86
N ILE A 111 -11.57 -3.43 -20.72
CA ILE A 111 -11.38 -2.56 -21.89
C ILE A 111 -12.13 -3.04 -23.13
N LEU A 112 -12.48 -4.33 -23.20
CA LEU A 112 -13.17 -4.92 -24.36
C LEU A 112 -14.45 -4.13 -24.73
N PRO A 113 -15.32 -3.73 -23.77
CA PRO A 113 -16.47 -2.87 -24.05
C PRO A 113 -16.11 -1.47 -24.57
N TRP A 114 -14.89 -0.99 -24.30
CA TRP A 114 -14.41 0.35 -24.70
C TRP A 114 -13.78 0.38 -26.08
N LEU A 115 -13.49 -0.76 -26.71
CA LEU A 115 -12.76 -0.78 -27.99
C LEU A 115 -13.50 -0.09 -29.13
N LEU A 116 -14.84 -0.17 -29.18
CA LEU A 116 -15.64 0.57 -30.18
C LEU A 116 -15.53 2.09 -29.97
N TYR A 117 -15.61 2.53 -28.72
CA TYR A 117 -15.43 3.93 -28.36
C TYR A 117 -14.00 4.41 -28.65
N LEU A 118 -12.99 3.65 -28.26
CA LEU A 118 -11.58 3.97 -28.52
C LEU A 118 -11.29 4.00 -30.02
N ARG A 119 -11.90 3.13 -30.82
CA ARG A 119 -11.79 3.17 -32.28
C ARG A 119 -12.32 4.49 -32.85
N LEU A 120 -13.50 4.92 -32.42
CA LEU A 120 -14.10 6.20 -32.85
C LEU A 120 -13.24 7.40 -32.39
N PHE A 121 -12.87 7.44 -31.11
CA PHE A 121 -12.11 8.53 -30.50
C PHE A 121 -10.70 8.67 -31.10
N MET A 122 -9.97 7.56 -31.29
CA MET A 122 -8.61 7.60 -31.84
C MET A 122 -8.59 7.95 -33.33
N THR A 123 -9.63 7.56 -34.07
CA THR A 123 -9.81 7.99 -35.47
C THR A 123 -10.09 9.49 -35.56
N ALA A 124 -10.89 10.04 -34.64
CA ALA A 124 -11.12 11.49 -34.54
C ALA A 124 -9.81 12.24 -34.25
N LEU A 125 -8.99 11.76 -33.31
CA LEU A 125 -7.70 12.38 -32.98
C LEU A 125 -6.68 12.31 -34.13
N ALA A 126 -6.71 11.26 -34.95
CA ALA A 126 -5.80 11.11 -36.08
C ALA A 126 -6.09 12.08 -37.24
N LYS A 127 -7.33 12.56 -37.37
CA LYS A 127 -7.75 13.54 -38.39
C LYS A 127 -7.40 14.99 -38.03
N ILE A 128 -6.95 15.24 -36.80
CA ILE A 128 -6.60 16.59 -36.33
C ILE A 128 -5.13 16.87 -36.68
N PRO A 129 -4.82 17.89 -37.49
CA PRO A 129 -3.43 18.20 -37.86
C PRO A 129 -2.63 18.71 -36.65
N LEU A 130 -1.43 18.16 -36.46
CA LEU A 130 -0.50 18.49 -35.36
C LEU A 130 0.18 19.87 -35.50
N THR A 131 -0.11 20.61 -36.57
CA THR A 131 0.57 21.86 -36.95
C THR A 131 -0.39 23.03 -37.09
N SER A 132 -0.84 23.58 -35.96
CA SER A 132 -0.96 25.02 -35.74
C SER A 132 -1.37 25.26 -34.29
N GLY A 133 -0.67 26.17 -33.60
CA GLY A 133 -1.00 26.59 -32.24
C GLY A 133 -2.28 27.42 -32.12
N GLU A 134 -3.26 27.18 -32.98
CA GLU A 134 -4.60 27.76 -32.82
C GLU A 134 -5.40 26.88 -31.85
N GLN A 135 -5.82 27.49 -30.73
CA GLN A 135 -6.76 26.89 -29.79
C GLN A 135 -8.06 26.57 -30.52
N VAL A 136 -8.23 25.33 -30.97
CA VAL A 136 -9.53 24.90 -31.50
C VAL A 136 -10.43 24.54 -30.31
N TYR A 137 -11.10 25.55 -29.74
CA TYR A 137 -12.25 25.34 -28.86
C TYR A 137 -13.37 24.71 -29.69
N ARG A 138 -13.48 23.38 -29.64
CA ARG A 138 -14.48 22.63 -30.40
C ARG A 138 -15.76 22.48 -29.58
N GLY A 139 -16.71 23.39 -29.82
CA GLY A 139 -18.12 23.03 -29.89
C GLY A 139 -18.93 22.97 -28.59
N ILE A 140 -18.88 23.99 -27.72
CA ILE A 140 -19.96 24.18 -26.73
C ILE A 140 -20.67 25.51 -27.01
N LYS A 141 -21.98 25.46 -27.25
CA LYS A 141 -22.80 26.68 -27.38
C LYS A 141 -22.88 27.49 -26.06
N LYS A 142 -22.68 26.86 -24.88
CA LYS A 142 -22.79 27.48 -23.54
C LYS A 142 -22.23 26.59 -22.42
N ASP A 143 -21.77 27.14 -21.30
CA ASP A 143 -21.33 26.37 -20.11
C ASP A 143 -22.47 25.52 -19.50
N LEU A 144 -22.30 24.19 -19.50
CA LEU A 144 -23.33 23.22 -19.09
C LEU A 144 -23.17 22.70 -17.65
N ARG A 145 -22.13 23.12 -16.91
CA ARG A 145 -21.81 22.63 -15.55
C ARG A 145 -22.94 22.86 -14.53
N GLN A 146 -23.86 23.79 -14.82
CA GLN A 146 -24.95 24.19 -13.94
C GLN A 146 -26.24 23.37 -14.13
N TYR A 147 -26.35 22.57 -15.21
CA TYR A 147 -27.63 21.99 -15.65
C TYR A 147 -27.75 20.47 -15.44
N TYR A 148 -26.66 19.77 -15.13
CA TYR A 148 -26.65 18.30 -15.06
C TYR A 148 -25.92 17.83 -13.79
N ARG A 149 -26.68 17.78 -12.68
CA ARG A 149 -26.26 17.23 -11.39
C ARG A 149 -26.88 15.84 -11.26
N ILE A 150 -26.06 14.79 -11.14
CA ILE A 150 -26.54 13.42 -10.90
C ILE A 150 -26.82 13.30 -9.39
N GLU A 151 -28.07 13.12 -8.98
CA GLU A 151 -28.45 12.93 -7.58
C GLU A 151 -28.38 11.44 -7.22
N PHE A 152 -27.58 11.08 -6.20
CA PHE A 152 -27.56 9.74 -5.61
C PHE A 152 -28.34 9.74 -4.29
N GLU A 153 -29.36 8.90 -4.19
CA GLU A 153 -29.99 8.54 -2.90
C GLU A 153 -29.32 7.27 -2.38
N VAL A 154 -28.56 7.39 -1.29
CA VAL A 154 -27.94 6.25 -0.61
C VAL A 154 -29.00 5.56 0.25
N ILE A 155 -29.57 4.44 -0.23
CA ILE A 155 -30.40 3.58 0.61
C ILE A 155 -29.47 2.77 1.51
N SER A 156 -29.42 3.15 2.79
CA SER A 156 -28.73 2.39 3.83
C SER A 156 -29.63 1.30 4.37
N THR A 157 -29.22 0.03 4.27
CA THR A 157 -29.62 -1.00 5.22
C THR A 157 -28.49 -1.98 5.50
N LEU A 158 -28.38 -2.30 6.78
CA LEU A 158 -27.36 -3.08 7.47
C LEU A 158 -27.36 -4.60 7.17
N ASP A 159 -26.16 -5.15 7.32
CA ASP A 159 -25.78 -6.48 7.84
C ASP A 159 -25.90 -7.74 6.93
N THR A 160 -24.76 -8.28 6.51
CA THR A 160 -24.18 -9.57 6.97
C THR A 160 -23.04 -10.01 6.05
N GLY A 161 -22.08 -10.76 6.62
CA GLY A 161 -20.81 -11.08 6.00
C GLY A 161 -20.87 -11.92 4.71
N HIS A 162 -19.75 -11.83 3.98
CA HIS A 162 -19.34 -12.61 2.82
C HIS A 162 -20.24 -12.53 1.56
N ALA A 163 -19.59 -12.02 0.51
CA ALA A 163 -19.83 -12.22 -0.94
C ALA A 163 -20.48 -11.07 -1.73
N LEU A 164 -19.72 -10.66 -2.77
CA LEU A 164 -20.16 -10.14 -4.07
C LEU A 164 -21.02 -8.86 -4.07
N TYR A 165 -20.36 -7.72 -4.33
CA TYR A 165 -21.04 -6.56 -4.88
C TYR A 165 -21.59 -6.91 -6.27
N THR A 166 -22.88 -7.22 -6.33
CA THR A 166 -23.66 -7.12 -7.57
C THR A 166 -24.34 -5.76 -7.53
N ILE A 167 -23.87 -4.82 -8.35
CA ILE A 167 -24.56 -3.54 -8.55
C ILE A 167 -25.76 -3.84 -9.45
N GLN A 168 -26.97 -3.90 -8.89
CA GLN A 168 -28.19 -3.84 -9.69
C GLN A 168 -28.58 -2.38 -9.90
N LEU A 169 -28.56 -1.96 -11.17
CA LEU A 169 -29.19 -0.72 -11.63
C LEU A 169 -30.70 -0.82 -11.41
N LYS A 170 -31.26 0.08 -10.61
CA LYS A 170 -32.68 0.38 -10.68
C LYS A 170 -32.85 1.64 -11.54
N GLU A 171 -33.30 1.44 -12.77
CA GLU A 171 -33.99 2.48 -13.51
C GLU A 171 -35.17 2.96 -12.66
N ILE A 172 -35.21 4.25 -12.35
CA ILE A 172 -36.46 4.89 -11.93
C ILE A 172 -36.87 5.82 -13.05
N GLN A 173 -37.67 5.27 -13.97
CA GLN A 173 -38.68 6.06 -14.65
C GLN A 173 -39.80 6.37 -13.63
N ASN A 174 -40.06 7.67 -13.47
CA ASN A 174 -41.16 8.29 -12.74
C ASN A 174 -42.49 7.47 -12.71
N ARG A 175 -43.04 7.20 -11.51
CA ARG A 175 -44.38 7.60 -10.99
C ARG A 175 -45.14 6.57 -10.10
N PHE A 176 -45.58 7.08 -8.94
CA PHE A 176 -46.81 6.78 -8.13
C PHE A 176 -46.85 5.63 -7.07
N PRO A 177 -47.68 5.78 -6.00
CA PRO A 177 -47.41 5.39 -4.61
C PRO A 177 -48.16 4.11 -4.15
N HIS A 178 -47.75 3.49 -3.02
CA HIS A 178 -48.58 2.90 -1.93
C HIS A 178 -47.87 1.77 -1.12
N ALA A 179 -47.86 1.94 0.23
CA ALA A 179 -47.96 0.90 1.30
C ALA A 179 -46.69 0.16 1.85
N PRO A 180 -46.70 -0.38 3.11
CA PRO A 180 -45.77 0.02 4.19
C PRO A 180 -45.11 -1.19 4.97
N PRO A 181 -44.71 -1.15 6.28
CA PRO A 181 -43.35 -1.47 6.76
C PRO A 181 -43.23 -2.76 7.62
N ILE A 182 -42.01 -3.28 7.85
CA ILE A 182 -41.75 -4.32 8.87
C ILE A 182 -40.39 -4.08 9.59
N LEU A 183 -40.44 -4.10 10.94
CA LEU A 183 -39.36 -4.08 11.95
C LEU A 183 -39.43 -5.41 12.76
N PRO A 184 -38.52 -5.72 13.71
CA PRO A 184 -37.08 -5.98 13.61
C PRO A 184 -36.70 -7.32 14.29
N ALA A 185 -35.42 -7.70 14.36
CA ALA A 185 -34.95 -8.65 15.39
C ALA A 185 -33.52 -8.35 15.85
N HIS A 186 -33.37 -8.16 17.16
CA HIS A 186 -32.13 -7.94 17.88
C HIS A 186 -31.28 -9.21 17.99
N VAL A 187 -29.96 -9.09 17.82
CA VAL A 187 -28.97 -9.98 18.45
C VAL A 187 -27.76 -9.14 18.86
N THR A 188 -27.44 -9.17 20.16
CA THR A 188 -26.30 -8.49 20.79
C THR A 188 -25.06 -9.38 20.78
N THR A 189 -23.92 -8.87 20.28
CA THR A 189 -22.58 -9.41 20.55
C THR A 189 -21.59 -8.27 20.86
N THR A 190 -20.84 -8.43 21.94
CA THR A 190 -19.81 -7.51 22.46
C THR A 190 -18.64 -7.34 21.47
N ALA A 191 -18.54 -6.16 20.86
CA ALA A 191 -17.48 -5.78 19.92
C ALA A 191 -16.35 -4.99 20.60
N LYS A 192 -15.09 -5.25 20.17
CA LYS A 192 -13.95 -4.36 20.39
C LYS A 192 -14.27 -2.99 19.79
N LYS A 193 -14.02 -1.90 20.52
CA LYS A 193 -14.31 -0.54 20.07
C LYS A 193 -13.01 0.16 19.67
N THR A 194 -12.76 0.13 18.37
CA THR A 194 -11.67 0.87 17.72
C THR A 194 -12.23 2.21 17.24
N CYS A 195 -11.57 3.32 17.61
CA CYS A 195 -11.91 4.64 17.12
C CYS A 195 -10.88 5.08 16.08
N HIS A 196 -11.24 5.01 14.79
CA HIS A 196 -10.48 5.64 13.71
C HIS A 196 -11.06 7.03 13.44
N ILE A 197 -10.25 8.09 13.62
CA ILE A 197 -10.72 9.48 13.59
C ILE A 197 -10.26 10.21 12.30
N ASN A 198 -9.81 9.47 11.29
CA ASN A 198 -9.21 10.06 10.08
C ASN A 198 -10.22 10.61 9.06
N GLU A 199 -11.55 10.50 9.29
CA GLU A 199 -12.60 11.11 8.46
C GLU A 199 -13.64 11.87 9.32
N LYS A 200 -13.96 13.11 8.93
CA LYS A 200 -14.71 14.10 9.74
C LYS A 200 -16.06 13.58 10.28
N MET A 201 -16.25 13.69 11.60
CA MET A 201 -17.56 13.76 12.23
C MET A 201 -18.24 15.12 11.94
N GLU A 202 -19.20 15.16 11.02
CA GLU A 202 -20.18 16.26 10.90
C GLU A 202 -21.58 15.69 11.19
N PRO A 203 -22.12 15.91 12.41
CA PRO A 203 -23.22 16.87 12.49
C PRO A 203 -23.26 17.72 13.78
N ALA A 204 -22.23 17.71 14.64
CA ALA A 204 -22.26 18.47 15.90
C ALA A 204 -21.89 19.98 15.78
N LEU A 205 -21.37 20.41 14.63
CA LEU A 205 -20.75 21.73 14.43
C LEU A 205 -21.69 22.81 13.87
N GLN A 206 -22.91 22.48 13.45
CA GLN A 206 -23.83 23.48 12.87
C GLN A 206 -24.67 24.25 13.90
N ALA A 207 -24.60 23.90 15.20
CA ALA A 207 -25.51 24.48 16.20
C ALA A 207 -24.99 25.72 16.94
N SER A 208 -23.71 26.10 16.81
CA SER A 208 -23.11 27.15 17.68
C SER A 208 -22.56 28.39 16.98
N THR A 209 -22.55 28.47 15.64
CA THR A 209 -21.87 29.57 14.91
C THR A 209 -22.79 30.45 14.05
N MET A 210 -24.12 30.30 14.12
CA MET A 210 -25.03 31.30 13.53
C MET A 210 -25.22 32.50 14.47
N GLN A 211 -24.19 33.33 14.63
CA GLN A 211 -24.31 34.77 14.91
C GLN A 211 -22.90 35.38 14.99
N LYS A 212 -22.68 36.43 14.19
CA LYS A 212 -21.48 37.28 14.06
C LYS A 212 -20.42 36.78 13.08
N GLU A 213 -20.53 37.22 11.83
CA GLU A 213 -19.70 38.30 11.27
C GLU A 213 -19.86 38.36 9.75
N GLU A 214 -20.88 39.10 9.31
CA GLU A 214 -20.80 39.81 8.04
C GLU A 214 -19.92 41.04 8.28
N SER A 215 -18.77 41.13 7.61
CA SER A 215 -18.16 42.34 7.04
C SER A 215 -16.62 42.27 7.06
N GLN A 216 -16.01 41.77 5.99
CA GLN A 216 -14.95 42.45 5.22
C GLN A 216 -14.44 41.52 4.11
N LYS A 217 -14.69 41.93 2.87
CA LYS A 217 -14.17 41.28 1.67
C LYS A 217 -12.70 41.60 1.48
N GLN A 218 -11.84 40.59 1.57
CA GLN A 218 -10.66 40.42 0.72
C GLN A 218 -10.31 38.94 0.71
N GLU A 219 -10.88 38.18 -0.22
CA GLU A 219 -10.49 36.79 -0.55
C GLU A 219 -11.35 36.30 -1.72
N HIS A 220 -10.91 35.18 -2.33
CA HIS A 220 -11.62 34.27 -3.25
C HIS A 220 -11.18 34.30 -4.72
N SER A 221 -10.21 33.45 -5.03
CA SER A 221 -10.49 32.25 -5.85
C SER A 221 -9.23 31.37 -5.95
N SER A 222 -8.80 30.83 -4.81
CA SER A 222 -7.87 29.71 -4.71
C SER A 222 -8.60 28.55 -4.03
N ASP A 223 -9.74 28.14 -4.58
CA ASP A 223 -10.57 27.10 -3.99
C ASP A 223 -10.93 26.09 -5.07
N LEU A 224 -10.47 24.85 -4.88
CA LEU A 224 -11.23 23.60 -5.03
C LEU A 224 -10.31 22.37 -5.07
N GLU A 225 -9.23 22.36 -4.29
CA GLU A 225 -8.92 21.17 -3.49
C GLU A 225 -9.85 21.22 -2.28
N LYS A 226 -10.82 20.31 -2.19
CA LYS A 226 -11.42 20.00 -0.89
C LYS A 226 -10.33 19.33 -0.05
N LYS A 227 -9.46 20.15 0.56
CA LYS A 227 -8.45 19.70 1.53
C LYS A 227 -9.17 18.89 2.59
N VAL A 228 -8.88 17.59 2.66
CA VAL A 228 -9.16 16.80 3.86
C VAL A 228 -8.39 17.49 4.99
N GLN A 229 -9.12 18.13 5.90
CA GLN A 229 -8.53 18.92 6.97
C GLN A 229 -7.93 17.95 7.99
N LYS A 230 -6.60 17.85 8.03
CA LYS A 230 -5.86 17.10 9.06
C LYS A 230 -6.20 17.63 10.45
N LEU A 231 -6.36 16.74 11.43
CA LEU A 231 -6.64 17.11 12.83
C LEU A 231 -5.46 17.88 13.43
N THR A 232 -5.77 18.80 14.34
CA THR A 232 -4.80 19.65 15.06
C THR A 232 -4.98 19.51 16.57
N ASP A 233 -4.10 20.12 17.36
CA ASP A 233 -4.19 20.09 18.83
C ASP A 233 -5.51 20.64 19.39
N ALA A 234 -6.17 21.55 18.65
CA ALA A 234 -7.49 22.06 19.03
C ALA A 234 -8.58 20.98 19.04
N ASP A 235 -8.43 19.96 18.19
CA ASP A 235 -9.36 18.84 18.07
C ASP A 235 -9.11 17.78 19.16
N VAL A 236 -7.87 17.69 19.65
CA VAL A 236 -7.42 16.66 20.58
C VAL A 236 -8.22 16.67 21.88
N GLN A 237 -8.51 17.83 22.46
CA GLN A 237 -9.27 17.89 23.72
C GLN A 237 -10.68 17.29 23.57
N ARG A 238 -11.36 17.60 22.46
CA ARG A 238 -12.68 17.04 22.16
C ARG A 238 -12.62 15.52 21.96
N ILE A 239 -11.60 15.04 21.24
CA ILE A 239 -11.37 13.62 21.02
C ILE A 239 -11.12 12.88 22.34
N ILE A 240 -10.32 13.45 23.24
CA ILE A 240 -10.07 12.91 24.58
C ILE A 240 -11.37 12.78 25.37
N ASP A 241 -12.19 13.84 25.38
CA ASP A 241 -13.44 13.88 26.13
C ASP A 241 -14.47 12.87 25.59
N GLU A 242 -14.54 12.70 24.26
CA GLU A 242 -15.43 11.74 23.61
C GLU A 242 -14.94 10.29 23.74
N SER A 243 -13.63 10.05 23.63
CA SER A 243 -13.05 8.70 23.49
C SER A 243 -12.44 8.13 24.77
N LEU A 244 -11.64 8.92 25.51
CA LEU A 244 -10.88 8.45 26.66
C LEU A 244 -11.63 8.60 27.99
N VAL A 245 -12.48 9.63 28.13
CA VAL A 245 -13.23 9.88 29.37
C VAL A 245 -14.44 8.95 29.51
N ARG A 246 -15.09 8.55 28.40
CA ARG A 246 -16.26 7.64 28.44
C ARG A 246 -15.93 6.15 28.61
N LYS A 247 -14.67 5.79 28.88
CA LYS A 247 -14.17 4.43 29.23
C LYS A 247 -14.54 3.30 28.25
N GLN A 248 -14.69 3.59 26.95
CA GLN A 248 -15.09 2.58 25.97
C GLN A 248 -14.05 2.31 24.88
N CYS A 249 -13.06 3.19 24.70
CA CYS A 249 -12.05 3.05 23.67
C CYS A 249 -10.87 2.20 24.16
N THR A 250 -10.54 1.16 23.40
CA THR A 250 -9.35 0.31 23.61
C THR A 250 -8.25 0.60 22.60
N GLU A 251 -8.59 1.20 21.45
CA GLU A 251 -7.67 1.50 20.36
C GLU A 251 -8.00 2.89 19.79
N LEU A 252 -7.04 3.79 19.82
CA LEU A 252 -7.17 5.16 19.34
C LEU A 252 -6.12 5.44 18.27
N ASP A 253 -6.59 5.72 17.05
CA ASP A 253 -5.76 6.04 15.90
C ASP A 253 -5.93 7.52 15.52
N MET A 254 -4.84 8.25 15.65
CA MET A 254 -4.69 9.66 15.28
C MET A 254 -3.46 9.84 14.36
N SER A 255 -3.08 8.79 13.63
CA SER A 255 -1.95 8.83 12.69
C SER A 255 -2.20 9.79 11.51
N TRP A 256 -1.11 10.32 10.94
CA TRP A 256 -1.07 11.18 9.75
C TRP A 256 -1.78 12.53 9.88
N ASN A 257 -1.82 13.06 11.11
CA ASN A 257 -2.44 14.34 11.43
C ASN A 257 -1.38 15.45 11.66
N LYS A 258 -1.79 16.57 12.27
CA LYS A 258 -0.91 17.70 12.63
C LYS A 258 -0.95 17.95 14.14
N ILE A 259 -0.86 16.86 14.91
CA ILE A 259 -0.78 16.92 16.37
C ILE A 259 0.66 17.25 16.76
N THR A 260 0.85 18.27 17.58
CA THR A 260 2.16 18.69 18.10
C THR A 260 2.36 18.18 19.54
N ASP A 261 3.49 18.51 20.16
CA ASP A 261 3.76 18.18 21.56
C ASP A 261 2.73 18.78 22.53
N TYR A 262 2.07 19.87 22.15
CA TYR A 262 0.97 20.42 22.93
C TYR A 262 -0.23 19.47 22.96
N GLY A 263 -0.66 18.97 21.81
CA GLY A 263 -1.71 17.94 21.74
C GLY A 263 -1.31 16.66 22.47
N VAL A 264 -0.06 16.23 22.32
CA VAL A 264 0.50 15.09 23.08
C VAL A 264 0.43 15.32 24.58
N SER A 265 0.71 16.53 25.07
CA SER A 265 0.63 16.84 26.51
C SER A 265 -0.79 16.63 27.07
N LEU A 266 -1.82 16.95 26.28
CA LEU A 266 -3.23 16.72 26.64
C LEU A 266 -3.54 15.23 26.66
N ILE A 267 -3.11 14.49 25.64
CA ILE A 267 -3.25 13.03 25.54
C ILE A 267 -2.57 12.36 26.74
N ALA A 268 -1.33 12.73 27.05
CA ALA A 268 -0.56 12.18 28.15
C ALA A 268 -1.26 12.38 29.50
N LYS A 269 -1.79 13.58 29.75
CA LYS A 269 -2.55 13.88 30.97
C LYS A 269 -3.81 13.01 31.08
N ALA A 270 -4.50 12.74 29.98
CA ALA A 270 -5.66 11.86 29.97
C ALA A 270 -5.27 10.38 30.20
N LEU A 271 -4.20 9.91 29.56
CA LEU A 271 -3.73 8.52 29.65
C LEU A 271 -3.25 8.12 31.03
N LYS A 272 -2.76 9.05 31.85
CA LYS A 272 -2.43 8.76 33.26
C LYS A 272 -3.62 8.26 34.07
N LYS A 273 -4.84 8.70 33.72
CA LYS A 273 -6.09 8.30 34.40
C LYS A 273 -6.85 7.23 33.63
N ASN A 274 -6.64 7.14 32.33
CA ASN A 274 -7.30 6.14 31.49
C ASN A 274 -6.71 4.74 31.78
N GLN A 275 -7.60 3.78 31.96
CA GLN A 275 -7.26 2.37 32.24
C GLN A 275 -7.87 1.42 31.20
N THR A 276 -8.29 1.93 30.05
CA THR A 276 -8.98 1.13 29.01
C THR A 276 -8.22 1.08 27.71
N LEU A 277 -7.44 2.12 27.39
CA LEU A 277 -6.69 2.19 26.15
C LEU A 277 -5.50 1.24 26.19
N LEU A 278 -5.45 0.37 25.18
CA LEU A 278 -4.41 -0.62 24.96
C LEU A 278 -3.49 -0.20 23.82
N THR A 279 -4.04 0.44 22.79
CA THR A 279 -3.33 0.85 21.58
C THR A 279 -3.51 2.33 21.30
N LEU A 280 -2.40 3.03 21.10
CA LEU A 280 -2.37 4.41 20.64
C LEU A 280 -1.51 4.52 19.38
N ASP A 281 -2.08 5.04 18.30
CA ASP A 281 -1.36 5.35 17.07
C ASP A 281 -1.30 6.86 16.81
N LEU A 282 -0.08 7.37 16.74
CA LEU A 282 0.27 8.77 16.48
C LEU A 282 1.35 8.87 15.40
N LYS A 283 1.42 7.88 14.50
CA LYS A 283 2.40 7.91 13.39
C LYS A 283 2.26 9.17 12.55
N GLY A 284 3.37 9.71 12.05
CA GLY A 284 3.36 10.81 11.08
C GLY A 284 2.60 12.06 11.55
N ASN A 285 2.87 12.49 12.78
CA ASN A 285 2.44 13.77 13.34
C ASN A 285 3.67 14.71 13.50
N ASP A 286 3.56 15.79 14.27
CA ASP A 286 4.63 16.76 14.49
C ASP A 286 5.15 16.68 15.94
N ILE A 287 5.54 15.47 16.35
CA ILE A 287 5.96 15.15 17.73
C ILE A 287 7.50 15.14 17.80
N ASP A 288 8.09 15.92 18.70
CA ASP A 288 9.54 16.02 18.90
C ASP A 288 9.99 15.38 20.24
N GLU A 289 11.19 15.72 20.72
CA GLU A 289 11.71 15.23 21.99
C GLU A 289 10.84 15.57 23.21
N ILE A 290 10.12 16.70 23.19
CA ILE A 290 9.22 17.15 24.26
C ILE A 290 7.98 16.26 24.30
N GLY A 291 7.39 15.97 23.15
CA GLY A 291 6.29 15.01 23.04
C GLY A 291 6.68 13.61 23.52
N ALA A 292 7.90 13.18 23.19
CA ALA A 292 8.45 11.92 23.67
C ALA A 292 8.66 11.89 25.20
N GLU A 293 9.06 13.01 25.81
CA GLU A 293 9.16 13.15 27.27
C GLU A 293 7.79 12.96 27.94
N TYR A 294 6.73 13.55 27.38
CA TYR A 294 5.36 13.33 27.90
C TYR A 294 4.95 11.85 27.81
N PHE A 295 5.29 11.15 26.72
CA PHE A 295 5.02 9.71 26.63
C PHE A 295 5.86 8.87 27.59
N ALA A 296 7.12 9.23 27.83
CA ALA A 296 7.94 8.58 28.84
C ALA A 296 7.27 8.65 30.23
N ASP A 297 6.72 9.80 30.57
CA ASP A 297 5.97 9.97 31.82
C ASP A 297 4.67 9.15 31.84
N VAL A 298 3.96 9.03 30.71
CA VAL A 298 2.82 8.09 30.57
C VAL A 298 3.29 6.65 30.80
N LEU A 299 4.38 6.20 30.18
CA LEU A 299 4.87 4.82 30.29
C LEU A 299 5.31 4.46 31.71
N ARG A 300 5.79 5.42 32.51
CA ARG A 300 6.11 5.18 33.93
C ARG A 300 4.86 4.89 34.77
N HIS A 301 3.75 5.57 34.49
CA HIS A 301 2.55 5.56 35.34
C HIS A 301 1.41 4.69 34.82
N ASN A 302 1.12 4.75 33.52
CA ASN A 302 0.07 3.98 32.89
C ASN A 302 0.44 2.49 32.86
N LYS A 303 -0.49 1.65 33.29
CA LYS A 303 -0.32 0.18 33.39
C LYS A 303 -1.27 -0.58 32.47
N THR A 304 -1.80 0.05 31.42
CA THR A 304 -2.77 -0.56 30.52
C THR A 304 -2.34 -0.53 29.07
N LEU A 305 -1.57 0.49 28.66
CA LEU A 305 -1.09 0.63 27.30
C LEU A 305 -0.12 -0.50 26.97
N THR A 306 -0.45 -1.25 25.92
CA THR A 306 0.33 -2.38 25.40
C THR A 306 0.99 -2.05 24.07
N THR A 307 0.46 -1.08 23.32
CA THR A 307 0.97 -0.68 22.00
C THR A 307 1.02 0.83 21.86
N LEU A 308 2.20 1.33 21.53
CA LEU A 308 2.45 2.74 21.26
C LEU A 308 3.14 2.87 19.90
N ASN A 309 2.48 3.54 18.95
CA ASN A 309 3.05 3.82 17.65
C ASN A 309 3.34 5.32 17.52
N LEU A 310 4.63 5.65 17.48
CA LEU A 310 5.17 7.00 17.25
C LEU A 310 5.99 7.07 15.96
N GLY A 311 5.86 6.05 15.10
CA GLY A 311 6.64 5.95 13.88
C GLY A 311 6.29 7.04 12.84
N GLY A 312 6.86 6.91 11.65
CA GLY A 312 6.52 7.76 10.52
C GLY A 312 6.74 7.04 9.19
N ASP A 313 6.73 7.82 8.13
CA ASP A 313 7.11 7.43 6.78
C ASP A 313 7.59 8.69 6.04
N LEU A 314 8.69 8.59 5.28
CA LEU A 314 9.24 9.73 4.53
C LEU A 314 8.25 10.39 3.56
N PHE A 315 7.25 9.67 3.06
CA PHE A 315 6.31 10.19 2.07
C PHE A 315 5.07 10.85 2.70
N PHE A 316 4.62 10.37 3.85
CA PHE A 316 3.35 10.79 4.44
C PHE A 316 3.49 11.68 5.69
N GLY A 317 4.68 11.68 6.32
CA GLY A 317 4.99 12.45 7.53
C GLY A 317 5.78 11.65 8.56
N TYR A 318 6.57 12.34 9.37
CA TYR A 318 7.37 11.69 10.41
C TYR A 318 7.34 12.51 11.69
N ASN A 319 7.46 11.83 12.83
CA ASN A 319 7.74 12.48 14.09
C ASN A 319 9.26 12.76 14.18
N SER A 320 9.65 13.84 14.86
CA SER A 320 11.04 14.30 14.98
C SER A 320 11.62 14.00 16.37
N ILE A 321 11.34 12.82 16.93
CA ILE A 321 11.71 12.45 18.31
C ILE A 321 13.23 12.50 18.56
N GLY A 322 14.05 12.07 17.59
CA GLY A 322 15.50 12.08 17.68
C GLY A 322 16.08 11.24 18.83
N ASP A 323 17.40 11.38 19.04
CA ASP A 323 18.14 10.65 20.08
C ASP A 323 17.75 11.08 21.50
N THR A 324 17.44 12.37 21.69
CA THR A 324 17.03 12.91 22.99
C THR A 324 15.63 12.44 23.38
N GLY A 325 14.67 12.48 22.45
CA GLY A 325 13.33 11.98 22.71
C GLY A 325 13.30 10.48 22.97
N VAL A 326 14.04 9.67 22.18
CA VAL A 326 14.07 8.22 22.39
C VAL A 326 14.76 7.84 23.70
N LYS A 327 15.71 8.65 24.20
CA LYS A 327 16.28 8.47 25.54
C LYS A 327 15.20 8.48 26.61
N TYR A 328 14.29 9.46 26.60
CA TYR A 328 13.21 9.53 27.58
C TYR A 328 12.34 8.28 27.54
N ILE A 329 11.96 7.84 26.34
CA ILE A 329 11.17 6.63 26.14
C ILE A 329 11.93 5.40 26.65
N ALA A 330 13.21 5.26 26.31
CA ALA A 330 14.08 4.17 26.73
C ALA A 330 14.21 4.09 28.27
N ASP A 331 14.44 5.21 28.93
CA ASP A 331 14.51 5.28 30.40
C ASP A 331 13.18 4.85 31.05
N ALA A 332 12.03 5.21 30.45
CA ALA A 332 10.73 4.77 30.94
C ALA A 332 10.48 3.27 30.68
N LEU A 333 10.95 2.73 29.55
CA LEU A 333 10.79 1.31 29.20
C LEU A 333 11.49 0.39 30.20
N GLN A 334 12.60 0.78 30.80
CA GLN A 334 13.30 -0.02 31.83
C GLN A 334 12.39 -0.39 33.01
N GLN A 335 11.43 0.50 33.35
CA GLN A 335 10.50 0.29 34.46
C GLN A 335 9.08 -0.09 33.99
N ASN A 336 8.79 0.07 32.70
CA ASN A 336 7.48 -0.27 32.16
C ASN A 336 7.32 -1.79 32.04
N GLN A 337 6.18 -2.30 32.50
CA GLN A 337 5.87 -3.74 32.55
C GLN A 337 4.63 -4.11 31.73
N THR A 338 4.17 -3.22 30.83
CA THR A 338 2.89 -3.41 30.13
C THR A 338 3.01 -3.25 28.63
N LEU A 339 3.94 -2.41 28.15
CA LEU A 339 4.14 -2.15 26.75
C LEU A 339 4.80 -3.38 26.09
N THR A 340 4.07 -3.99 25.16
CA THR A 340 4.55 -5.14 24.39
C THR A 340 5.00 -4.76 22.99
N THR A 341 4.52 -3.63 22.47
CA THR A 341 4.80 -3.17 21.11
C THR A 341 5.14 -1.68 21.11
N LEU A 342 6.29 -1.35 20.54
CA LEU A 342 6.74 0.02 20.33
C LEU A 342 7.16 0.22 18.88
N ASP A 343 6.61 1.25 18.23
CA ASP A 343 7.05 1.73 16.93
C ASP A 343 7.62 3.13 17.04
N ILE A 344 8.92 3.26 16.77
CA ILE A 344 9.70 4.50 16.74
C ILE A 344 10.45 4.62 15.40
N GLY A 345 9.88 4.06 14.33
CA GLY A 345 10.44 4.18 12.99
C GLY A 345 10.34 5.60 12.42
N SER A 346 11.21 5.99 11.48
CA SER A 346 11.24 7.30 10.84
C SER A 346 11.25 8.43 11.86
N ASN A 347 12.18 8.40 12.82
CA ASN A 347 12.27 9.38 13.92
C ASN A 347 13.66 10.02 14.03
N GLN A 348 14.50 9.87 13.01
CA GLN A 348 15.86 10.42 12.97
C GLN A 348 16.75 9.93 14.13
N ILE A 349 16.52 8.71 14.61
CA ILE A 349 17.29 8.09 15.70
C ILE A 349 18.65 7.62 15.16
N GLY A 350 19.74 8.10 15.72
CA GLY A 350 21.11 7.70 15.42
C GLY A 350 21.64 6.60 16.34
N ASP A 351 22.97 6.44 16.34
CA ASP A 351 23.65 5.42 17.13
C ASP A 351 23.51 5.63 18.65
N ILE A 352 23.48 6.89 19.10
CA ILE A 352 23.31 7.23 20.51
C ILE A 352 21.91 6.84 20.98
N GLY A 353 20.87 7.14 20.19
CA GLY A 353 19.51 6.70 20.49
C GLY A 353 19.37 5.18 20.45
N ALA A 354 20.04 4.50 19.51
CA ALA A 354 20.10 3.04 19.46
C ALA A 354 20.77 2.44 20.71
N GLU A 355 21.81 3.09 21.26
CA GLU A 355 22.42 2.71 22.53
C GLU A 355 21.42 2.80 23.69
N TYR A 356 20.65 3.89 23.79
CA TYR A 356 19.62 4.03 24.82
C TYR A 356 18.56 2.94 24.73
N VAL A 357 18.06 2.67 23.52
CA VAL A 357 17.10 1.59 23.26
C VAL A 357 17.71 0.23 23.63
N ALA A 358 18.97 -0.02 23.25
CA ALA A 358 19.67 -1.26 23.59
C ALA A 358 19.79 -1.46 25.11
N ASN A 359 20.15 -0.41 25.86
CA ASN A 359 20.23 -0.48 27.32
C ASN A 359 18.85 -0.74 27.95
N ALA A 360 17.78 -0.11 27.41
CA ALA A 360 16.42 -0.41 27.85
C ALA A 360 16.00 -1.85 27.57
N LEU A 361 16.37 -2.42 26.42
CA LEU A 361 16.06 -3.80 26.06
C LEU A 361 16.74 -4.84 26.97
N LYS A 362 17.89 -4.54 27.56
CA LYS A 362 18.56 -5.47 28.49
C LYS A 362 17.74 -5.67 29.77
N GLU A 363 17.13 -4.59 30.26
CA GLU A 363 16.36 -4.58 31.51
C GLU A 363 14.87 -4.88 31.29
N ASN A 364 14.31 -4.44 30.16
CA ASN A 364 12.89 -4.60 29.88
C ASN A 364 12.56 -6.07 29.54
N THR A 365 11.57 -6.60 30.27
CA THR A 365 11.14 -8.00 30.17
C THR A 365 9.74 -8.17 29.55
N THR A 366 9.18 -7.11 28.97
CA THR A 366 7.78 -7.10 28.51
C THR A 366 7.60 -6.76 27.05
N LEU A 367 8.56 -6.04 26.46
CA LEU A 367 8.56 -5.69 25.04
C LEU A 367 8.79 -6.93 24.19
N ILE A 368 7.88 -7.16 23.26
CA ILE A 368 7.83 -8.30 22.34
C ILE A 368 8.19 -7.85 20.92
N SER A 369 7.76 -6.66 20.52
CA SER A 369 7.96 -6.10 19.19
C SER A 369 8.51 -4.69 19.25
N LEU A 370 9.61 -4.47 18.55
CA LEU A 370 10.23 -3.15 18.38
C LEU A 370 10.39 -2.87 16.87
N ASN A 371 9.90 -1.72 16.43
CA ASN A 371 10.15 -1.21 15.08
C ASN A 371 11.06 0.02 15.15
N VAL A 372 12.20 -0.05 14.43
CA VAL A 372 13.22 1.01 14.32
C VAL A 372 13.46 1.40 12.86
N PHE A 373 12.43 1.26 12.03
CA PHE A 373 12.41 1.60 10.61
C PHE A 373 12.99 2.98 10.31
N GLU A 374 13.67 3.11 9.17
CA GLU A 374 14.03 4.40 8.58
C GLU A 374 14.64 5.41 9.56
N ASN A 375 15.63 4.94 10.30
CA ASN A 375 16.40 5.74 11.24
C ASN A 375 17.83 5.90 10.69
N GLN A 376 18.71 6.49 11.49
CA GLN A 376 20.10 6.75 11.14
C GLN A 376 21.05 5.79 11.89
N ILE A 377 20.59 4.59 12.22
CA ILE A 377 21.35 3.58 12.96
C ILE A 377 22.43 3.01 12.03
N SER A 378 23.69 3.17 12.42
CA SER A 378 24.85 2.66 11.70
C SER A 378 25.30 1.29 12.24
N GLU A 379 26.50 0.85 11.84
CA GLU A 379 27.14 -0.33 12.40
C GLU A 379 27.36 -0.23 13.93
N ILE A 380 27.57 0.98 14.47
CA ILE A 380 27.77 1.21 15.92
C ILE A 380 26.46 0.99 16.68
N GLY A 381 25.36 1.58 16.23
CA GLY A 381 24.05 1.35 16.83
C GLY A 381 23.61 -0.12 16.71
N ALA A 382 23.94 -0.78 15.59
CA ALA A 382 23.70 -2.21 15.42
C ALA A 382 24.53 -3.09 16.38
N GLU A 383 25.76 -2.68 16.69
CA GLU A 383 26.57 -3.33 17.74
C GLU A 383 25.87 -3.26 19.10
N HIS A 384 25.38 -2.09 19.50
CA HIS A 384 24.64 -1.93 20.77
C HIS A 384 23.38 -2.80 20.81
N LEU A 385 22.58 -2.78 19.74
CA LEU A 385 21.39 -3.64 19.61
C LEU A 385 21.75 -5.12 19.66
N GLY A 386 22.83 -5.54 18.97
CA GLY A 386 23.33 -6.92 19.01
C GLY A 386 23.72 -7.36 20.42
N HIS A 387 24.42 -6.51 21.17
CA HIS A 387 24.75 -6.80 22.58
C HIS A 387 23.50 -6.93 23.46
N ALA A 388 22.50 -6.06 23.28
CA ALA A 388 21.25 -6.15 24.01
C ALA A 388 20.47 -7.44 23.67
N LEU A 389 20.42 -7.81 22.38
CA LEU A 389 19.75 -9.04 21.93
C LEU A 389 20.38 -10.30 22.52
N LYS A 390 21.69 -10.33 22.80
CA LYS A 390 22.32 -11.50 23.47
C LYS A 390 21.72 -11.75 24.86
N GLN A 391 21.29 -10.70 25.56
CA GLN A 391 20.79 -10.75 26.93
C GLN A 391 19.25 -10.75 27.00
N ASN A 392 18.59 -10.04 26.08
CA ASN A 392 17.14 -9.94 26.06
C ASN A 392 16.49 -11.29 25.74
N SER A 393 15.47 -11.64 26.52
CA SER A 393 14.79 -12.94 26.42
C SER A 393 13.31 -12.85 26.01
N THR A 394 12.83 -11.66 25.67
CA THR A 394 11.39 -11.37 25.50
C THR A 394 11.05 -10.85 24.11
N LEU A 395 11.97 -10.11 23.48
CA LEU A 395 11.80 -9.57 22.14
C LEU A 395 11.74 -10.70 21.13
N LYS A 396 10.61 -10.78 20.42
CA LYS A 396 10.36 -11.76 19.36
C LYS A 396 10.50 -11.15 17.98
N THR A 397 10.32 -9.84 17.86
CA THR A 397 10.28 -9.15 16.59
C THR A 397 11.10 -7.87 16.64
N LEU A 398 12.12 -7.80 15.79
CA LEU A 398 12.85 -6.57 15.48
C LEU A 398 12.55 -6.24 14.02
N ASN A 399 11.63 -5.29 13.82
CA ASN A 399 11.04 -4.99 12.52
C ASN A 399 11.75 -3.84 11.79
N ARG A 400 11.70 -3.99 10.45
CA ARG A 400 12.15 -3.16 9.32
C ARG A 400 13.20 -2.13 9.68
N ALA A 401 14.38 -2.20 9.10
CA ALA A 401 15.44 -1.23 9.35
C ALA A 401 15.93 -0.62 8.02
N ILE A 402 15.27 0.38 7.41
CA ILE A 402 15.99 1.20 6.43
C ILE A 402 17.03 2.02 7.23
N ASN A 403 18.24 1.49 7.37
CA ASN A 403 19.29 2.02 8.22
C ASN A 403 20.65 1.84 7.52
N LYS A 404 21.74 2.15 8.21
CA LYS A 404 23.11 2.03 7.71
C LYS A 404 23.87 0.94 8.48
N ILE A 405 23.20 -0.16 8.81
CA ILE A 405 23.79 -1.25 9.63
C ILE A 405 25.08 -1.80 9.01
N GLY A 406 25.14 -1.92 7.69
CA GLY A 406 26.35 -2.33 6.97
C GLY A 406 26.82 -3.75 7.28
N ILE A 407 28.07 -4.04 6.89
CA ILE A 407 28.69 -5.36 7.04
C ILE A 407 28.97 -5.68 8.51
N VAL A 408 29.60 -4.74 9.24
CA VAL A 408 30.02 -4.94 10.63
C VAL A 408 28.81 -5.04 11.55
N GLY A 409 27.79 -4.19 11.35
CA GLY A 409 26.54 -4.31 12.11
C GLY A 409 25.83 -5.65 11.88
N ALA A 410 25.81 -6.16 10.64
CA ALA A 410 25.26 -7.49 10.34
C ALA A 410 26.06 -8.62 11.01
N GLN A 411 27.38 -8.49 11.14
CA GLN A 411 28.20 -9.41 11.91
C GLN A 411 27.80 -9.41 13.39
N HIS A 412 27.67 -8.24 14.03
CA HIS A 412 27.25 -8.15 15.43
C HIS A 412 25.86 -8.74 15.67
N LEU A 413 24.91 -8.50 14.76
CA LEU A 413 23.58 -9.10 14.79
C LEU A 413 23.64 -10.62 14.58
N GLY A 414 24.50 -11.12 13.69
CA GLY A 414 24.77 -12.54 13.50
C GLY A 414 25.29 -13.21 14.78
N ASP A 415 26.26 -12.59 15.45
CA ASP A 415 26.78 -13.08 16.73
C ASP A 415 25.70 -13.08 17.82
N ALA A 416 24.81 -12.09 17.81
CA ALA A 416 23.67 -12.05 18.71
C ALA A 416 22.68 -13.18 18.45
N LEU A 417 22.35 -13.45 17.18
CA LEU A 417 21.45 -14.55 16.78
C LEU A 417 21.99 -15.93 17.15
N GLN A 418 23.31 -16.14 17.18
CA GLN A 418 23.87 -17.41 17.65
C GLN A 418 23.46 -17.73 19.10
N GLN A 419 23.37 -16.70 19.95
CA GLN A 419 23.06 -16.83 21.37
C GLN A 419 21.57 -16.66 21.67
N ASN A 420 20.91 -15.71 21.02
CA ASN A 420 19.50 -15.41 21.24
C ASN A 420 18.60 -16.52 20.67
N LYS A 421 17.81 -17.15 21.54
CA LYS A 421 16.85 -18.22 21.19
C LYS A 421 15.39 -17.77 21.31
N LYS A 422 15.11 -16.48 21.17
CA LYS A 422 13.80 -15.86 21.41
C LYS A 422 13.30 -15.02 20.24
N LEU A 423 14.21 -14.34 19.54
CA LEU A 423 13.90 -13.56 18.37
C LEU A 423 13.43 -14.48 17.25
N ALA A 424 12.17 -14.31 16.85
CA ALA A 424 11.50 -15.10 15.84
C ALA A 424 11.48 -14.41 14.47
N VAL A 425 11.49 -13.07 14.46
CA VAL A 425 11.43 -12.25 13.25
C VAL A 425 12.53 -11.18 13.32
N LEU A 426 13.40 -11.20 12.31
CA LEU A 426 14.42 -10.17 12.11
C LEU A 426 14.28 -9.62 10.70
N ASN A 427 14.09 -8.30 10.62
CA ASN A 427 14.00 -7.60 9.35
C ASN A 427 15.10 -6.56 9.21
N LEU A 428 15.98 -6.79 8.24
CA LEU A 428 17.10 -5.96 7.90
C LEU A 428 17.04 -5.49 6.44
N GLU A 429 15.84 -5.28 5.91
CA GLU A 429 15.66 -4.70 4.58
C GLU A 429 16.43 -3.38 4.41
N HIS A 430 17.14 -3.22 3.28
CA HIS A 430 17.82 -1.99 2.89
C HIS A 430 18.84 -1.46 3.92
N ASN A 431 19.83 -2.29 4.24
CA ASN A 431 20.89 -2.01 5.23
C ASN A 431 22.33 -2.07 4.69
N GLN A 432 22.51 -2.23 3.38
CA GLN A 432 23.84 -2.37 2.77
C GLN A 432 24.67 -3.51 3.38
N ILE A 433 24.02 -4.63 3.75
CA ILE A 433 24.65 -5.77 4.42
C ILE A 433 25.72 -6.42 3.53
N LYS A 434 25.48 -6.48 2.22
CA LYS A 434 26.36 -7.07 1.20
C LYS A 434 26.70 -8.54 1.52
N ASP A 435 27.57 -9.14 0.71
CA ASP A 435 27.85 -10.58 0.83
C ASP A 435 28.49 -10.96 2.17
N VAL A 436 29.48 -10.21 2.64
CA VAL A 436 30.20 -10.54 3.88
C VAL A 436 29.27 -10.50 5.09
N GLY A 437 28.45 -9.45 5.23
CA GLY A 437 27.48 -9.37 6.32
C GLY A 437 26.43 -10.49 6.24
N ALA A 438 25.97 -10.81 5.02
CA ALA A 438 25.02 -11.89 4.78
C ALA A 438 25.62 -13.27 5.12
N GLN A 439 26.91 -13.49 4.88
CA GLN A 439 27.62 -14.70 5.28
C GLN A 439 27.65 -14.87 6.80
N HIS A 440 27.85 -13.79 7.56
CA HIS A 440 27.78 -13.85 9.03
C HIS A 440 26.37 -14.23 9.52
N LEU A 441 25.32 -13.65 8.92
CA LEU A 441 23.93 -14.01 9.22
C LEU A 441 23.63 -15.46 8.86
N ALA A 442 24.07 -15.94 7.70
CA ALA A 442 23.93 -17.34 7.30
C ALA A 442 24.67 -18.29 8.26
N GLY A 443 25.89 -17.94 8.69
CA GLY A 443 26.64 -18.67 9.70
C GLY A 443 25.85 -18.79 11.01
N ALA A 444 25.23 -17.70 11.46
CA ALA A 444 24.42 -17.68 12.67
C ALA A 444 23.18 -18.59 12.59
N LEU A 445 22.55 -18.68 11.42
CA LEU A 445 21.39 -19.57 11.20
C LEU A 445 21.72 -21.05 11.42
N ARG A 446 22.97 -21.48 11.27
CA ARG A 446 23.36 -22.88 11.54
C ARG A 446 23.13 -23.29 12.99
N GLN A 447 23.26 -22.35 13.92
CA GLN A 447 23.13 -22.59 15.36
C GLN A 447 21.84 -22.00 15.93
N ASN A 448 21.24 -21.03 15.26
CA ASN A 448 19.98 -20.44 15.70
C ASN A 448 18.83 -21.43 15.48
N SER A 449 17.98 -21.55 16.51
CA SER A 449 16.84 -22.47 16.53
C SER A 449 15.54 -21.76 16.94
N ALA A 450 15.47 -20.45 16.74
CA ALA A 450 14.34 -19.62 17.15
C ALA A 450 13.82 -18.72 16.03
N LEU A 451 14.71 -18.25 15.16
CA LEU A 451 14.38 -17.40 14.03
C LEU A 451 13.55 -18.18 13.02
N THR A 452 12.38 -17.64 12.71
CA THR A 452 11.40 -18.21 11.79
C THR A 452 11.27 -17.37 10.51
N THR A 453 11.58 -16.08 10.60
CA THR A 453 11.51 -15.12 9.50
C THR A 453 12.76 -14.25 9.48
N LEU A 454 13.44 -14.22 8.33
CA LEU A 454 14.56 -13.34 8.05
C LEU A 454 14.28 -12.56 6.77
N ASP A 455 14.34 -11.24 6.87
CA ASP A 455 14.14 -10.34 5.74
C ASP A 455 15.41 -9.55 5.45
N LEU A 456 15.94 -9.74 4.24
CA LEU A 456 17.19 -9.20 3.71
C LEU A 456 16.99 -8.55 2.35
N ARG A 457 15.78 -8.07 2.05
CA ARG A 457 15.51 -7.33 0.82
C ARG A 457 16.45 -6.14 0.63
N GLN A 458 16.82 -5.84 -0.61
CA GLN A 458 17.61 -4.65 -0.95
C GLN A 458 18.95 -4.51 -0.19
N ASN A 459 19.72 -5.58 -0.08
CA ASN A 459 20.99 -5.59 0.66
C ASN A 459 22.23 -5.84 -0.20
N GLU A 460 22.08 -5.79 -1.53
CA GLU A 460 23.16 -6.06 -2.49
C GLU A 460 23.79 -7.47 -2.32
N ILE A 461 23.00 -8.45 -1.91
CA ILE A 461 23.43 -9.84 -1.70
C ILE A 461 23.53 -10.57 -3.04
N SER A 462 24.65 -11.22 -3.32
CA SER A 462 24.92 -11.98 -4.54
C SER A 462 24.85 -13.49 -4.33
N ASP A 463 25.05 -14.24 -5.41
CA ASP A 463 25.12 -15.71 -5.40
C ASP A 463 26.14 -16.27 -4.41
N SER A 464 27.24 -15.53 -4.16
CA SER A 464 28.28 -15.90 -3.20
C SER A 464 27.74 -16.04 -1.78
N ALA A 465 26.93 -15.09 -1.33
CA ALA A 465 26.31 -15.15 -0.01
C ALA A 465 25.12 -16.12 0.01
N VAL A 466 24.39 -16.27 -1.10
CA VAL A 466 23.33 -17.29 -1.23
C VAL A 466 23.87 -18.70 -1.04
N GLU A 467 25.06 -19.01 -1.53
CA GLU A 467 25.73 -20.30 -1.26
C GLU A 467 25.82 -20.60 0.24
N HIS A 468 26.17 -19.58 1.04
CA HIS A 468 26.29 -19.72 2.49
C HIS A 468 24.93 -19.91 3.16
N PHE A 469 23.89 -19.23 2.68
CA PHE A 469 22.51 -19.49 3.12
C PHE A 469 22.06 -20.90 2.77
N ALA A 470 22.33 -21.39 1.56
CA ALA A 470 21.98 -22.75 1.15
C ALA A 470 22.64 -23.78 2.08
N VAL A 471 23.94 -23.65 2.39
CA VAL A 471 24.61 -24.56 3.33
C VAL A 471 24.05 -24.43 4.75
N ALA A 472 23.69 -23.22 5.19
CA ALA A 472 23.08 -23.03 6.50
C ALA A 472 21.69 -23.68 6.61
N LEU A 473 20.88 -23.54 5.56
CA LEU A 473 19.53 -24.09 5.47
C LEU A 473 19.50 -25.62 5.36
N LEU A 474 20.59 -26.30 5.00
CA LEU A 474 20.67 -27.76 5.13
C LEU A 474 20.51 -28.24 6.58
N HIS A 475 20.91 -27.40 7.56
CA HIS A 475 20.91 -27.74 8.97
C HIS A 475 19.83 -26.98 9.75
N ASN A 476 19.45 -25.79 9.30
CA ASN A 476 18.43 -24.99 9.97
C ASN A 476 17.03 -25.54 9.68
N ILE A 477 16.33 -25.90 10.76
CA ILE A 477 14.98 -26.48 10.72
C ILE A 477 13.89 -25.52 11.21
N THR A 478 14.23 -24.28 11.54
CA THR A 478 13.31 -23.31 12.18
C THR A 478 12.94 -22.16 11.26
N LEU A 479 13.84 -21.75 10.38
CA LEU A 479 13.58 -20.68 9.42
C LEU A 479 12.56 -21.18 8.40
N SER A 480 11.41 -20.51 8.40
CA SER A 480 10.28 -20.83 7.53
C SER A 480 10.08 -19.81 6.42
N THR A 481 10.55 -18.59 6.63
CA THR A 481 10.36 -17.46 5.72
C THR A 481 11.70 -16.75 5.49
N LEU A 482 12.12 -16.67 4.23
CA LEU A 482 13.32 -15.94 3.81
C LEU A 482 12.97 -14.98 2.68
N HIS A 483 13.16 -13.68 2.93
CA HIS A 483 12.94 -12.62 1.96
C HIS A 483 14.29 -12.05 1.49
N LEU A 484 14.52 -12.12 0.18
CA LEU A 484 15.76 -11.73 -0.50
C LEU A 484 15.46 -10.94 -1.79
N GLN A 485 14.28 -10.32 -1.89
CA GLN A 485 13.89 -9.54 -3.06
C GLN A 485 14.83 -8.36 -3.32
N SER A 486 14.96 -7.98 -4.60
CA SER A 486 15.79 -6.86 -5.07
C SER A 486 17.23 -6.90 -4.54
N ASN A 487 17.89 -8.04 -4.71
CA ASN A 487 19.31 -8.24 -4.44
C ASN A 487 20.06 -8.49 -5.77
N LYS A 488 21.29 -9.03 -5.73
CA LYS A 488 22.13 -9.32 -6.89
C LYS A 488 22.21 -10.84 -7.16
N ILE A 489 21.11 -11.56 -6.96
CA ILE A 489 21.04 -13.02 -7.12
C ILE A 489 20.77 -13.34 -8.59
N HIS A 490 21.52 -14.29 -9.17
CA HIS A 490 21.35 -14.77 -10.54
C HIS A 490 21.01 -16.27 -10.53
N ASP A 491 21.02 -16.91 -11.72
CA ASP A 491 20.70 -18.33 -11.90
C ASP A 491 21.51 -19.27 -11.01
N LYS A 492 22.76 -18.92 -10.69
CA LYS A 492 23.61 -19.72 -9.82
C LYS A 492 23.13 -19.69 -8.36
N GLY A 493 22.68 -18.54 -7.87
CA GLY A 493 22.03 -18.44 -6.56
C GLY A 493 20.69 -19.18 -6.52
N ALA A 494 19.91 -19.13 -7.60
CA ALA A 494 18.70 -19.93 -7.74
C ALA A 494 18.99 -21.44 -7.67
N GLN A 495 20.07 -21.90 -8.32
CA GLN A 495 20.54 -23.29 -8.24
C GLN A 495 20.83 -23.70 -6.79
N TYR A 496 21.59 -22.91 -6.05
CA TYR A 496 21.92 -23.22 -4.64
C TYR A 496 20.66 -23.33 -3.77
N PHE A 497 19.67 -22.46 -3.98
CA PHE A 497 18.39 -22.57 -3.27
C PHE A 497 17.58 -23.79 -3.70
N ALA A 498 17.56 -24.12 -4.99
CA ALA A 498 16.88 -25.32 -5.48
C ALA A 498 17.50 -26.59 -4.88
N ASP A 499 18.83 -26.70 -4.84
CA ASP A 499 19.54 -27.85 -4.27
C ASP A 499 19.21 -28.05 -2.79
N VAL A 500 19.19 -26.97 -1.99
CA VAL A 500 18.83 -27.07 -0.57
C VAL A 500 17.35 -27.38 -0.38
N LEU A 501 16.45 -26.84 -1.20
CA LEU A 501 15.02 -27.14 -1.14
C LEU A 501 14.74 -28.62 -1.48
N GLY A 502 15.63 -29.31 -2.20
CA GLY A 502 15.54 -30.76 -2.37
C GLY A 502 15.50 -31.51 -1.03
N HIS A 503 16.18 -30.96 -0.01
CA HIS A 503 16.42 -31.60 1.28
C HIS A 503 15.70 -30.90 2.44
N ASN A 504 15.73 -29.58 2.49
CA ASN A 504 15.11 -28.78 3.54
C ASN A 504 13.59 -28.88 3.48
N ARG A 505 12.97 -28.98 4.66
CA ARG A 505 11.52 -29.10 4.84
C ARG A 505 10.93 -28.00 5.75
N ALA A 506 11.78 -27.09 6.22
CA ALA A 506 11.41 -26.00 7.13
C ALA A 506 10.96 -24.75 6.37
N ILE A 507 11.62 -24.42 5.25
CA ILE A 507 11.30 -23.26 4.42
C ILE A 507 9.94 -23.48 3.74
N LYS A 508 9.02 -22.55 4.01
CA LYS A 508 7.67 -22.48 3.45
C LYS A 508 7.52 -21.30 2.51
N VAL A 509 8.23 -20.20 2.76
CA VAL A 509 8.17 -18.97 1.98
C VAL A 509 9.59 -18.58 1.59
N LEU A 510 9.88 -18.63 0.30
CA LEU A 510 11.11 -18.10 -0.28
C LEU A 510 10.75 -16.99 -1.26
N SER A 511 11.24 -15.78 -1.00
CA SER A 511 10.96 -14.64 -1.87
C SER A 511 12.24 -14.08 -2.48
N LEU A 512 12.34 -14.20 -3.79
CA LEU A 512 13.49 -13.80 -4.61
C LEU A 512 13.06 -12.80 -5.71
N GLY A 513 11.86 -12.25 -5.63
CA GLY A 513 11.35 -11.29 -6.60
C GLY A 513 12.03 -9.91 -6.58
N GLY A 514 11.44 -8.92 -7.23
CA GLY A 514 11.73 -7.50 -7.07
C GLY A 514 10.60 -6.75 -6.38
N ARG A 515 10.90 -5.52 -5.95
CA ARG A 515 9.89 -4.53 -5.56
C ARG A 515 9.55 -3.65 -6.78
N HIS A 516 8.29 -3.22 -6.89
CA HIS A 516 7.82 -2.30 -7.94
C HIS A 516 8.85 -1.19 -8.23
N TYR A 517 9.14 -0.96 -9.52
CA TYR A 517 10.11 0.02 -10.07
C TYR A 517 11.60 -0.24 -9.81
N LEU A 518 11.97 -1.22 -9.00
CA LEU A 518 13.36 -1.59 -8.76
C LEU A 518 13.65 -2.92 -9.44
N LYS A 519 14.77 -2.99 -10.18
CA LYS A 519 15.27 -4.25 -10.72
C LYS A 519 15.29 -5.29 -9.58
N GLY A 520 14.63 -6.43 -9.79
CA GLY A 520 14.66 -7.52 -8.85
C GLY A 520 16.02 -8.21 -8.84
N ASN A 521 16.02 -9.48 -8.48
CA ASN A 521 17.16 -10.33 -8.77
C ASN A 521 17.26 -10.56 -10.31
N ALA A 522 18.38 -11.11 -10.77
CA ALA A 522 18.64 -11.41 -12.17
C ALA A 522 18.56 -12.92 -12.44
N ILE A 523 17.48 -13.55 -11.95
CA ILE A 523 17.20 -14.96 -12.18
C ILE A 523 16.55 -15.11 -13.55
N GLY A 524 17.16 -15.86 -14.45
CA GLY A 524 16.66 -16.16 -15.79
C GLY A 524 15.99 -17.53 -15.89
N ASP A 525 15.82 -17.99 -17.14
CA ASP A 525 15.15 -19.27 -17.44
C ASP A 525 15.88 -20.48 -16.86
N ALA A 526 17.22 -20.43 -16.74
CA ALA A 526 17.98 -21.51 -16.13
C ALA A 526 17.70 -21.61 -14.61
N GLY A 527 17.60 -20.48 -13.92
CA GLY A 527 17.18 -20.44 -12.53
C GLY A 527 15.73 -20.92 -12.33
N ALA A 528 14.83 -20.54 -13.24
CA ALA A 528 13.47 -21.05 -13.26
C ALA A 528 13.41 -22.57 -13.45
N GLN A 529 14.26 -23.13 -14.32
CA GLN A 529 14.40 -24.58 -14.52
C GLN A 529 14.83 -25.29 -13.24
N TYR A 530 15.84 -24.79 -12.51
CA TYR A 530 16.26 -25.39 -11.25
C TYR A 530 15.12 -25.44 -10.22
N PHE A 531 14.33 -24.37 -10.12
CA PHE A 531 13.15 -24.36 -9.26
C PHE A 531 12.06 -25.32 -9.76
N ALA A 532 11.82 -25.40 -11.07
CA ALA A 532 10.89 -26.37 -11.64
C ALA A 532 11.29 -27.80 -11.26
N ASP A 533 12.57 -28.17 -11.38
CA ASP A 533 13.04 -29.51 -11.05
C ASP A 533 12.83 -29.87 -9.58
N VAL A 534 13.20 -28.98 -8.65
CA VAL A 534 13.02 -29.27 -7.21
C VAL A 534 11.54 -29.29 -6.81
N LEU A 535 10.70 -28.46 -7.42
CA LEU A 535 9.27 -28.39 -7.12
C LEU A 535 8.52 -29.68 -7.49
N GLN A 536 9.07 -30.53 -8.37
CA GLN A 536 8.51 -31.87 -8.65
C GLN A 536 8.45 -32.75 -7.40
N HIS A 537 9.29 -32.49 -6.39
CA HIS A 537 9.43 -33.34 -5.21
C HIS A 537 9.29 -32.58 -3.89
N ASN A 538 9.56 -31.27 -3.85
CA ASN A 538 9.35 -30.46 -2.66
C ASN A 538 7.86 -30.16 -2.45
N LYS A 539 7.33 -30.60 -1.30
CA LYS A 539 5.92 -30.40 -0.90
C LYS A 539 5.73 -29.43 0.27
N THR A 540 6.82 -28.87 0.79
CA THR A 540 6.78 -28.02 2.00
C THR A 540 6.78 -26.54 1.67
N LEU A 541 7.37 -26.17 0.52
CA LEU A 541 7.31 -24.81 0.02
C LEU A 541 5.86 -24.47 -0.34
N THR A 542 5.37 -23.36 0.19
CA THR A 542 4.00 -22.85 0.00
C THR A 542 3.96 -21.58 -0.84
N THR A 543 5.07 -20.82 -0.83
CA THR A 543 5.21 -19.57 -1.54
C THR A 543 6.61 -19.50 -2.12
N LEU A 544 6.67 -19.36 -3.45
CA LEU A 544 7.87 -19.01 -4.18
C LEU A 544 7.56 -17.73 -4.96
N ASP A 545 8.22 -16.64 -4.60
CA ASP A 545 8.08 -15.35 -5.30
C ASP A 545 9.32 -15.11 -6.17
N LEU A 546 9.10 -15.11 -7.49
CA LEU A 546 10.11 -14.86 -8.52
C LEU A 546 9.75 -13.63 -9.37
N GLY A 547 8.83 -12.77 -8.93
CA GLY A 547 8.39 -11.61 -9.71
C GLY A 547 9.53 -10.64 -10.00
N PHE A 548 9.46 -9.89 -11.10
CA PHE A 548 10.47 -8.88 -11.47
C PHE A 548 11.91 -9.42 -11.59
N ASN A 549 12.06 -10.68 -12.05
CA ASN A 549 13.34 -11.32 -12.42
C ASN A 549 13.54 -11.35 -13.95
N GLU A 550 14.60 -11.96 -14.46
CA GLU A 550 14.89 -12.06 -15.91
C GLU A 550 14.32 -13.34 -16.56
N ILE A 551 13.19 -13.84 -16.04
CA ILE A 551 12.52 -15.08 -16.51
C ILE A 551 11.69 -14.77 -17.76
N SER A 552 11.97 -15.48 -18.86
CA SER A 552 11.20 -15.39 -20.10
C SER A 552 9.99 -16.33 -20.09
N ASN A 553 9.23 -16.36 -21.18
CA ASN A 553 8.14 -17.32 -21.38
C ASN A 553 8.62 -18.78 -21.29
N ILE A 554 9.89 -19.07 -21.62
CA ILE A 554 10.45 -20.42 -21.54
C ILE A 554 10.52 -20.88 -20.08
N GLY A 555 11.15 -20.09 -19.20
CA GLY A 555 11.23 -20.38 -17.76
C GLY A 555 9.86 -20.37 -17.10
N GLY A 556 8.98 -19.45 -17.51
CA GLY A 556 7.59 -19.42 -17.07
C GLY A 556 6.83 -20.71 -17.38
N HIS A 557 6.93 -21.22 -18.61
CA HIS A 557 6.31 -22.48 -19.02
C HIS A 557 6.81 -23.68 -18.19
N LEU A 558 8.11 -23.74 -17.88
CA LEU A 558 8.68 -24.81 -17.07
C LEU A 558 8.08 -24.86 -15.67
N LEU A 559 7.99 -23.69 -15.01
CA LEU A 559 7.40 -23.55 -13.68
C LEU A 559 5.91 -23.95 -13.69
N VAL A 560 5.15 -23.47 -14.68
CA VAL A 560 3.72 -23.81 -14.81
C VAL A 560 3.51 -25.30 -15.03
N ASN A 561 4.31 -25.93 -15.90
CA ASN A 561 4.19 -27.36 -16.19
C ASN A 561 4.37 -28.21 -14.94
N VAL A 562 5.38 -27.91 -14.12
CA VAL A 562 5.63 -28.63 -12.87
C VAL A 562 4.49 -28.43 -11.88
N LEU A 563 3.95 -27.22 -11.77
CA LEU A 563 2.83 -26.95 -10.86
C LEU A 563 1.53 -27.64 -11.30
N LEU A 564 1.27 -27.74 -12.61
CA LEU A 564 0.13 -28.49 -13.15
C LEU A 564 0.26 -30.01 -12.96
N GLN A 565 1.48 -30.55 -13.05
CA GLN A 565 1.76 -31.96 -12.81
C GLN A 565 1.67 -32.31 -11.31
N ASN A 566 2.09 -31.38 -10.44
CA ASN A 566 1.97 -31.49 -8.99
C ASN A 566 0.53 -31.25 -8.49
N LYS A 567 -0.47 -32.00 -8.98
CA LYS A 567 -1.89 -31.95 -8.53
C LYS A 567 -2.13 -32.09 -7.00
N ILE A 568 -1.08 -32.13 -6.17
CA ILE A 568 -1.07 -32.38 -4.72
C ILE A 568 -0.06 -31.48 -3.95
N SER A 569 0.65 -30.53 -4.57
CA SER A 569 1.58 -29.70 -3.77
C SER A 569 0.83 -28.59 -2.99
N ALA A 570 1.46 -28.08 -1.93
CA ALA A 570 0.92 -27.04 -1.04
C ALA A 570 0.57 -25.70 -1.72
N PHE A 571 0.77 -25.63 -3.05
CA PHE A 571 0.30 -24.61 -3.96
C PHE A 571 -1.13 -24.95 -4.44
N GLY A 572 -2.15 -24.62 -3.64
CA GLY A 572 -3.56 -24.65 -4.03
C GLY A 572 -3.81 -24.08 -5.43
N THR A 573 -4.85 -24.59 -6.08
CA THR A 573 -5.25 -24.39 -7.49
C THR A 573 -4.81 -23.05 -8.10
N LEU A 574 -3.88 -23.13 -9.05
CA LEU A 574 -3.51 -22.03 -9.95
C LEU A 574 -4.73 -21.54 -10.71
N LYS A 575 -5.03 -20.23 -10.64
CA LYS A 575 -6.06 -19.64 -11.49
C LYS A 575 -5.50 -19.45 -12.89
N TRP A 576 -6.37 -19.54 -13.91
CA TRP A 576 -5.96 -19.42 -15.30
C TRP A 576 -5.35 -18.05 -15.64
N THR A 577 -5.69 -17.03 -14.85
CA THR A 577 -5.08 -15.70 -14.87
C THR A 577 -3.61 -15.68 -14.45
N ASP A 578 -3.22 -16.55 -13.53
CA ASP A 578 -1.84 -16.67 -13.06
C ASP A 578 -0.99 -17.34 -14.14
N ILE A 579 -1.52 -18.41 -14.76
CA ILE A 579 -0.86 -19.13 -15.84
C ILE A 579 -0.74 -18.28 -17.12
N TRP A 580 -1.73 -17.45 -17.43
CA TRP A 580 -1.68 -16.57 -18.60
C TRP A 580 -0.60 -15.46 -18.47
N ARG A 581 -0.46 -14.84 -17.28
CA ARG A 581 0.60 -13.85 -17.00
C ARG A 581 2.00 -14.43 -17.11
N ILE A 582 2.17 -15.70 -16.74
CA ILE A 582 3.45 -16.41 -16.76
C ILE A 582 3.87 -16.83 -18.17
N CYS A 583 2.92 -17.29 -18.98
CA CYS A 583 3.21 -17.97 -20.24
C CYS A 583 3.15 -17.05 -21.48
N TRP A 584 2.38 -15.95 -21.45
CA TRP A 584 2.07 -15.17 -22.66
C TRP A 584 2.16 -13.64 -22.52
N GLY A 585 2.62 -13.10 -21.38
CA GLY A 585 2.83 -11.66 -21.21
C GLY A 585 4.03 -11.12 -21.99
N TYR A 586 3.82 -10.67 -23.24
CA TYR A 586 4.79 -9.89 -24.00
C TYR A 586 4.73 -8.40 -23.60
N SER A 587 5.49 -8.00 -22.57
CA SER A 587 6.09 -6.65 -22.42
C SER A 587 7.01 -6.62 -21.20
N GLU A 588 8.23 -6.13 -21.39
CA GLU A 588 9.39 -5.78 -20.54
C GLU A 588 9.35 -5.73 -18.97
N GLU A 589 8.33 -6.20 -18.25
CA GLU A 589 8.32 -6.18 -16.77
C GLU A 589 7.70 -7.48 -16.21
N SER A 590 8.56 -8.40 -15.82
CA SER A 590 8.25 -9.78 -15.42
C SER A 590 7.38 -9.90 -14.17
N VAL A 591 6.33 -10.73 -14.20
CA VAL A 591 5.53 -11.09 -13.01
C VAL A 591 5.35 -12.60 -12.90
N ILE A 592 5.98 -13.23 -11.89
CA ILE A 592 5.54 -14.53 -11.35
C ILE A 592 5.54 -14.51 -9.80
N LYS A 593 4.34 -14.44 -9.21
CA LYS A 593 4.04 -14.73 -7.80
C LYS A 593 3.29 -16.07 -7.71
N PHE A 594 3.58 -16.93 -6.73
CA PHE A 594 2.63 -17.96 -6.31
C PHE A 594 2.24 -17.80 -4.84
N SER A 595 0.95 -17.51 -4.62
CA SER A 595 0.28 -17.36 -3.31
C SER A 595 -0.89 -18.33 -3.25
N VAL A 596 -0.99 -19.08 -2.15
CA VAL A 596 -2.22 -19.76 -1.70
C VAL A 596 -2.68 -19.09 -0.42
N ALA A 597 -3.69 -18.24 -0.55
CA ALA A 597 -4.55 -17.87 0.56
C ALA A 597 -5.92 -18.50 0.32
N ASN A 598 -6.25 -19.48 1.15
CA ASN A 598 -7.61 -20.01 1.32
C ASN A 598 -8.54 -18.86 1.75
N ARG A 599 -9.58 -18.55 0.96
CA ARG A 599 -11.00 -18.48 1.39
C ARG A 599 -11.92 -18.03 0.26
N GLN A 600 -12.82 -18.96 -0.07
CA GLN A 600 -14.05 -18.89 -0.90
C GLN A 600 -13.91 -18.51 -2.38
#